data_AF-A0A377LXG0-F1
#
_entry.id   AF-A0A377LXG0-F1
#
_cell.length_a   1.000
_cell.length_b   1.000
_cell.length_c   1.000
_cell.angle_alpha   90.00
_cell.angle_beta   90.00
_cell.angle_gamma   90.00
#
_symmetry.space_group_name_H-M   'P 1'
#
loop_
_entity.id
_entity.type
_entity.pdbx_description
1 polymer ?
#
loop_
_entity_poly.entity_id
_entity_poly.type
_entity_poly.pdbx_seq_one_letter_code
_entity_poly.pdbx_strand_id
1 'polypeptide(L)' 'MSQFKHYAPVSDKQLGFYIDSSRCSGCKACQVACKDKNNLEPGRRFRRVYEINGGNFIPTGPGWRQQ' A
#
# COMPACT_ATOMS: atom_id res chain seq x y z
N MET A 1 6.68 -24.75 14.57
CA MET A 1 6.05 -25.22 13.32
C MET A 1 4.80 -24.36 13.10
N SER A 2 4.87 -23.36 12.22
CA SER A 2 3.75 -22.41 12.05
C SER A 2 2.58 -23.12 11.37
N GLN A 3 1.41 -23.06 12.01
CA GLN A 3 0.16 -23.62 11.49
C GLN A 3 -0.35 -22.71 10.37
N PHE A 4 -0.23 -23.15 9.12
CA PHE A 4 -0.86 -22.47 7.99
C PHE A 4 -2.35 -22.82 7.97
N LYS A 5 -3.22 -21.83 8.17
CA LYS A 5 -4.66 -22.00 7.99
C LYS A 5 -4.96 -22.13 6.51
N HIS A 6 -5.42 -23.31 6.09
CA HIS A 6 -5.85 -23.56 4.73
C HIS A 6 -7.31 -23.10 4.57
N TYR A 7 -7.57 -22.14 3.69
CA TYR A 7 -8.91 -21.63 3.41
C TYR A 7 -9.44 -22.25 2.11
N ALA A 8 -10.74 -22.53 2.05
CA ALA A 8 -11.36 -23.00 0.82
C ALA A 8 -11.21 -21.96 -0.30
N PRO A 9 -10.88 -22.38 -1.54
CA PRO A 9 -10.69 -21.45 -2.65
C PRO A 9 -12.03 -20.79 -3.04
N VAL A 10 -12.01 -19.50 -3.31
CA VAL A 10 -13.18 -18.73 -3.77
C VAL A 10 -13.45 -18.87 -5.28
N SER A 11 -12.56 -19.54 -6.02
CA SER A 11 -12.59 -19.69 -7.48
C SER A 11 -11.63 -20.81 -7.91
N ASP A 12 -11.94 -21.52 -9.01
CA ASP A 12 -11.08 -22.57 -9.61
C ASP A 12 -9.74 -22.00 -10.12
N LYS A 13 -9.71 -20.70 -10.43
CA LYS A 13 -8.51 -19.99 -10.87
C LYS A 13 -8.01 -19.05 -9.78
N GLN A 14 -6.74 -19.20 -9.40
CA GLN A 14 -6.06 -18.26 -8.52
C GLN A 14 -5.57 -17.05 -9.34
N LEU A 15 -6.01 -15.86 -8.95
CA LEU A 15 -5.52 -14.60 -9.52
C LEU A 15 -4.54 -13.96 -8.54
N GLY A 16 -3.44 -13.42 -9.07
CA GLY A 16 -2.44 -12.69 -8.31
C GLY A 16 -2.28 -11.26 -8.83
N PHE A 17 -1.87 -10.36 -7.95
CA PHE A 17 -1.53 -8.99 -8.31
C PHE A 17 -0.20 -8.63 -7.65
N TYR A 18 0.77 -8.23 -8.47
CA TYR A 18 2.12 -7.89 -8.03
C TYR A 18 2.37 -6.39 -8.22
N ILE A 19 2.93 -5.74 -7.20
CA ILE A 19 3.41 -4.37 -7.26
C ILE A 19 4.85 -4.35 -6.78
N ASP A 20 5.72 -3.71 -7.55
CA ASP A 20 7.03 -3.28 -7.11
C ASP A 20 6.93 -1.85 -6.54
N SER A 21 7.00 -1.74 -5.21
CA SER A 21 6.89 -0.46 -4.51
C SER A 21 8.13 0.42 -4.68
N SER A 22 9.29 -0.13 -5.04
CA SER A 22 10.52 0.64 -5.23
C SER A 22 10.44 1.61 -6.41
N ARG A 23 9.56 1.31 -7.38
CA ARG A 23 9.30 2.12 -8.58
C ARG A 23 8.09 3.05 -8.42
N CYS A 24 7.41 3.01 -7.28
CA CYS A 24 6.23 3.83 -7.04
C CYS A 24 6.65 5.26 -6.67
N SER A 25 6.34 6.24 -7.53
CA SER A 25 6.61 7.66 -7.27
C SER A 25 5.53 8.36 -6.44
N GLY A 26 4.47 7.65 -6.03
CA GLY A 26 3.35 8.28 -5.32
C GLY A 26 2.42 9.12 -6.19
N CYS A 27 2.47 8.99 -7.53
CA CYS A 27 1.70 9.84 -8.46
C CYS A 27 0.16 9.68 -8.41
N LYS A 28 -0.36 8.68 -7.68
CA LYS A 28 -1.80 8.41 -7.48
C LYS A 28 -2.59 8.06 -8.76
N ALA A 29 -1.93 7.90 -9.91
CA ALA A 29 -2.58 7.51 -11.17
C ALA A 29 -3.34 6.17 -11.06
N CYS A 30 -2.78 5.19 -10.34
CA CYS A 30 -3.45 3.91 -10.13
C CYS A 30 -4.75 4.02 -9.31
N GLN A 31 -4.92 5.06 -8.50
CA GLN A 31 -6.18 5.31 -7.79
C GLN A 31 -7.22 5.90 -8.74
N VAL A 32 -6.82 6.86 -9.58
CA VAL A 32 -7.71 7.48 -10.58
C VAL A 32 -8.19 6.46 -11.59
N ALA A 33 -7.27 5.65 -12.15
CA ALA A 33 -7.64 4.58 -13.09
C ALA A 33 -8.60 3.55 -12.46
N CYS A 34 -8.41 3.22 -11.18
CA CYS A 34 -9.31 2.31 -10.47
C CYS A 34 -10.70 2.92 -10.26
N LYS A 35 -10.79 4.24 -10.03
CA LYS A 35 -12.07 4.93 -9.91
C LYS A 35 -12.80 4.98 -11.23
N ASP A 36 -12.10 5.37 -12.29
CA ASP A 36 -12.62 5.47 -13.64
C ASP A 36 -13.18 4.12 -14.12
N LYS A 37 -12.38 3.06 -14.02
CA LYS A 37 -12.80 1.70 -14.41
C LYS A 37 -14.04 1.18 -13.66
N ASN A 38 -14.23 1.58 -12.40
CA ASN A 38 -15.34 1.09 -11.57
C ASN A 38 -16.45 2.13 -11.37
N ASN A 39 -16.39 3.26 -12.06
CA ASN A 39 -17.32 4.38 -11.95
C ASN A 39 -17.65 4.77 -10.48
N LEU A 40 -16.61 4.91 -9.66
CA LEU A 40 -16.77 5.13 -8.22
C LEU A 40 -17.25 6.56 -7.92
N GLU A 41 -18.16 6.69 -6.95
CA GLU A 41 -18.62 7.99 -6.51
C GLU A 41 -17.54 8.79 -5.76
N PRO A 42 -17.68 10.13 -5.67
CA PRO A 42 -16.75 10.95 -4.91
C PRO A 42 -16.56 10.45 -3.47
N GLY A 43 -15.31 10.46 -2.99
CA GLY A 43 -14.95 9.93 -1.67
C GLY A 43 -14.60 8.43 -1.66
N ARG A 44 -15.23 7.58 -2.50
CA ARG A 44 -14.93 6.14 -2.53
C ARG A 44 -13.59 5.86 -3.21
N ARG A 45 -12.80 4.98 -2.59
CA ARG A 45 -11.47 4.54 -3.08
C ARG A 45 -11.24 3.07 -2.77
N PHE A 46 -11.31 2.22 -3.79
CA PHE A 46 -10.94 0.79 -3.67
C PHE A 46 -9.43 0.58 -3.55
N ARG A 47 -8.63 1.44 -4.19
CA ARG A 47 -7.16 1.43 -4.07
C ARG A 47 -6.66 2.69 -3.38
N ARG A 48 -5.67 2.51 -2.49
CA ARG A 48 -5.05 3.60 -1.72
C ARG A 48 -3.53 3.59 -1.90
N VAL A 49 -2.98 4.76 -2.17
CA VAL A 49 -1.53 5.02 -2.16
C VAL A 49 -1.28 5.84 -0.90
N TYR A 50 -0.44 5.32 -0.02
CA TYR A 50 -0.05 5.99 1.21
C TYR A 50 1.40 6.45 1.07
N GLU A 51 1.65 7.68 1.48
CA GLU A 51 2.99 8.20 1.67
C GLU A 51 3.35 7.95 3.13
N ILE A 52 4.42 7.20 3.36
CA ILE A 52 4.94 6.92 4.70
C ILE A 52 6.30 7.59 4.76
N ASN A 53 6.37 8.66 5.55
CA ASN A 53 7.64 9.29 5.89
C ASN A 53 8.10 8.68 7.21
N GLY A 54 9.29 8.07 7.21
CA GLY A 54 9.94 7.53 8.39
C GLY A 54 11.09 8.41 8.85
N GLY A 55 11.53 8.18 10.08
CA GLY A 55 12.70 8.81 10.68
C GLY A 55 12.63 8.71 12.19
N ASN A 56 13.71 8.28 12.83
CA ASN A 56 13.84 8.34 14.29
C ASN A 56 14.68 9.56 14.65
N PHE A 57 14.29 10.27 15.69
CA PHE A 57 15.13 11.31 16.28
C PHE A 57 16.06 10.66 17.32
N ILE A 58 17.37 10.78 17.13
CA ILE A 58 18.34 10.40 18.17
C ILE A 58 18.67 11.67 18.98
N PRO A 59 18.67 11.59 20.33
CA PRO A 59 19.17 12.70 21.14
C PRO A 59 20.67 12.87 20.91
N THR A 60 21.07 14.05 20.48
CA THR A 60 22.47 14.48 20.34
C THR A 60 22.74 15.60 21.33
N GLY A 61 22.95 15.24 22.61
CA GLY A 61 23.17 16.21 23.68
C GLY A 61 21.96 17.15 23.86
N PRO A 62 22.13 18.49 23.77
CA PRO A 62 21.00 19.42 23.86
C PRO A 62 20.11 19.47 22.61
N GLY A 63 20.45 18.75 21.53
CA GLY A 63 19.70 18.75 20.27
C GLY A 63 19.16 17.39 19.85
N TRP A 64 18.37 17.37 18.78
CA TRP A 64 17.86 16.16 18.14
C TRP A 64 18.32 16.10 16.68
N ARG A 65 18.77 14.93 16.23
CA ARG A 65 19.09 14.67 14.82
C ARG A 65 18.12 13.65 14.25
N GLN A 66 17.54 13.96 13.08
CA GLN A 66 16.80 13.01 12.26
C GLN A 66 17.79 12.05 11.58
N GLN A 67 17.61 10.73 11.76
CA GLN A 67 18.37 9.71 11.01
C GLN A 67 18.06 9.76 9.52
#